data_AF-A0A7C1IQI6-F1
#
_entry.id   AF-A0A7C1IQI6-F1
#
_cell.length_a   1.000
_cell.length_b   1.000
_cell.length_c   1.000
_cell.angle_alpha   90.00
_cell.angle_beta   90.00
_cell.angle_gamma   90.00
#
_symmetry.space_group_name_H-M   'P 1'
#
loop_
_entity.id
_entity.type
_entity.pdbx_description
1 polymer ?
#
loop_
_entity_poly.entity_id
_entity_poly.type
_entity_poly.pdbx_seq_one_letter_code
_entity_poly.pdbx_strand_id
1 'polypeptide(L)'
;MNVRGFLGWSFAVLLTVPTAEAATPLDKIDQAQVQGRLSAERAILLKAQVLKGANSLPREYRTDEWLPERCGTRVTSEIVENWDSYSIETQNALREIMARPAQQKSLVSPDGYFVIRYDTTGPHAVPSEDENSSGVPDYAENLAAYADSSYRTQVLQMGYSPPPPDGDGKYDIYTQNLGTGLYGFCEPESPGPAPWTDYTSFIVVHNNFLGFPPNDDPEGPQKGAMKVTVAHEFHHAVQFSYNASTSGRLWFMEVTSTWMEDVVFDLVNDNYNYLSVFFTEPQTPLTNTGIHMYSSFIWNQYLAQNFGPEIIRQVWQENISFQAVPALDRVLQTRSSSLGREFSRFALWNFYTGSRNDSQHYEEGSFYPEMTLHQNAGGPMITGRSQSVPALAAQYESLPAGDSVEKARLVFTGRTSGVWGAHVLFENSPVIRGYPFPLIANNHGDTTFFGLDSFPRVVLVGAQIKTSQLTVFEYFDYSYTAYPFFIQGDLNEDLAVTVEDVVYLSNWVFLAIPPPENRPEAADLNCDGRLGPADLVLLLNFLFLELPFAC
;
A
#
# COMPACT_ATOMS: atom_id res chain seq x y z
N MET A 1 43.12 45.81 10.25
CA MET A 1 41.81 46.11 10.85
C MET A 1 40.72 45.72 9.86
N ASN A 2 39.62 45.14 10.35
CA ASN A 2 38.48 44.53 9.66
C ASN A 2 38.69 43.14 9.03
N VAL A 3 38.57 42.13 9.89
CA VAL A 3 38.14 40.77 9.54
C VAL A 3 36.61 40.80 9.42
N ARG A 4 36.04 40.43 8.27
CA ARG A 4 34.60 40.13 8.13
C ARG A 4 34.43 38.62 8.18
N GLY A 5 33.82 38.13 9.26
CA GLY A 5 33.44 36.74 9.42
C GLY A 5 32.19 36.40 8.60
N PHE A 6 32.31 35.38 7.76
CA PHE A 6 31.17 34.65 7.20
C PHE A 6 30.69 33.65 8.26
N LEU A 7 29.48 33.84 8.79
CA LEU A 7 28.76 32.82 9.56
C LEU A 7 27.98 31.97 8.57
N GLY A 8 28.58 30.87 8.13
CA GLY A 8 27.88 29.79 7.43
C GLY A 8 27.08 28.98 8.44
N TRP A 9 25.76 28.97 8.29
CA TRP A 9 24.89 28.06 9.01
C TRP A 9 24.93 26.70 8.30
N SER A 10 25.72 25.77 8.84
CA SER A 10 25.65 24.37 8.44
C SER A 10 24.41 23.74 9.09
N PHE A 11 23.33 23.58 8.31
CA PHE A 11 22.26 22.66 8.67
C PHE A 11 22.80 21.23 8.55
N ALA A 12 23.17 20.64 9.67
CA ALA A 12 23.34 19.19 9.77
C ALA A 12 21.96 18.56 9.65
N VAL A 13 21.66 17.97 8.49
CA VAL A 13 20.57 17.01 8.35
C VAL A 13 20.94 15.81 9.20
N LEU A 14 20.37 15.72 10.41
CA LEU A 14 20.32 14.44 11.11
C LEU A 14 19.37 13.55 10.33
N LEU A 15 19.92 12.72 9.45
CA LEU A 15 19.27 11.49 9.05
C LEU A 15 19.13 10.65 10.32
N THR A 16 17.96 10.72 10.96
CA THR A 16 17.53 9.67 11.86
C THR A 16 17.41 8.41 11.02
N VAL A 17 18.46 7.60 11.06
CA VAL A 17 18.43 6.22 10.54
C VAL A 17 17.30 5.54 11.31
N PRO A 18 16.28 4.98 10.62
CA PRO A 18 15.29 4.16 11.30
C PRO A 18 16.04 3.05 12.05
N THR A 19 15.55 2.71 13.24
CA THR A 19 15.99 1.52 13.97
C THR A 19 16.11 0.34 13.01
N ALA A 20 17.18 -0.44 13.14
CA ALA A 20 17.48 -1.56 12.26
C ALA A 20 16.27 -2.50 12.11
N GLU A 21 15.48 -2.28 11.06
CA GLU A 21 14.68 -3.34 10.49
C GLU A 21 15.63 -4.45 10.12
N ALA A 22 15.21 -5.67 10.42
CA ALA A 22 15.85 -6.84 9.91
C ALA A 22 15.84 -6.72 8.37
N ALA A 23 17.03 -6.61 7.76
CA ALA A 23 17.21 -6.32 6.34
C ALA A 23 17.50 -7.61 5.55
N THR A 24 16.81 -7.79 4.42
CA THR A 24 17.03 -8.94 3.53
C THR A 24 18.46 -8.94 2.97
N PRO A 25 18.95 -10.07 2.41
CA PRO A 25 20.23 -10.08 1.71
C PRO A 25 20.32 -9.02 0.60
N LEU A 26 19.24 -8.82 -0.17
CA LEU A 26 19.23 -7.81 -1.23
C LEU A 26 19.21 -6.39 -0.66
N ASP A 27 18.46 -6.10 0.41
CA ASP A 27 18.50 -4.79 1.08
C ASP A 27 19.91 -4.45 1.59
N LYS A 28 20.61 -5.43 2.17
CA LYS A 28 22.00 -5.25 2.63
C LYS A 28 22.94 -4.95 1.46
N ILE A 29 22.76 -5.61 0.32
CA ILE A 29 23.56 -5.38 -0.90
C ILE A 29 23.25 -4.00 -1.49
N ASP A 30 21.97 -3.65 -1.63
CA ASP A 30 21.52 -2.34 -2.13
C ASP A 30 22.05 -1.22 -1.25
N GLN A 31 21.93 -1.36 0.07
CA GLN A 31 22.44 -0.37 1.02
C GLN A 31 23.97 -0.22 0.93
N ALA A 32 24.70 -1.33 0.79
CA ALA A 32 26.16 -1.28 0.64
C ALA A 32 26.58 -0.63 -0.68
N GLN A 33 25.83 -0.82 -1.77
CA GLN A 33 26.05 -0.13 -3.03
C GLN A 33 25.78 1.38 -2.90
N VAL A 34 24.65 1.78 -2.29
CA VAL A 34 24.31 3.20 -2.05
C VAL A 34 25.37 3.90 -1.18
N GLN A 35 25.93 3.19 -0.21
CA GLN A 35 27.00 3.70 0.66
C GLN A 35 28.39 3.70 0.00
N GLY A 36 28.51 3.26 -1.26
CA GLY A 36 29.77 3.20 -1.99
C GLY A 36 30.72 2.09 -1.52
N ARG A 37 30.24 1.14 -0.72
CA ARG A 37 31.03 -0.03 -0.26
C ARG A 37 31.13 -1.12 -1.33
N LEU A 38 30.16 -1.18 -2.24
CA LEU A 38 30.16 -2.07 -3.41
C LEU A 38 30.08 -1.26 -4.71
N SER A 39 30.81 -1.70 -5.74
CA SER A 39 30.57 -1.24 -7.11
C SER A 39 29.27 -1.84 -7.64
N ALA A 40 28.66 -1.22 -8.66
CA ALA A 40 27.44 -1.72 -9.30
C ALA A 40 27.62 -3.17 -9.82
N GLU A 41 28.73 -3.47 -10.49
CA GLU A 41 29.01 -4.82 -10.98
C GLU A 41 29.20 -5.84 -9.86
N ARG A 42 29.84 -5.45 -8.75
CA ARG A 42 29.98 -6.37 -7.61
C ARG A 42 28.64 -6.60 -6.92
N ALA A 43 27.82 -5.56 -6.81
CA ALA A 43 26.48 -5.65 -6.25
C ALA A 43 25.62 -6.60 -7.07
N ILE A 44 25.51 -6.43 -8.40
CA ILE A 44 24.66 -7.30 -9.22
C ILE A 44 25.12 -8.76 -9.20
N LEU A 45 26.42 -9.04 -9.17
CA LEU A 45 26.91 -10.42 -9.01
C LEU A 45 26.51 -11.04 -7.66
N LEU A 46 26.51 -10.25 -6.58
CA LEU A 46 26.03 -10.70 -5.27
C LEU A 46 24.50 -10.89 -5.27
N LYS A 47 23.74 -9.98 -5.89
CA LYS A 47 22.29 -10.14 -6.04
C LYS A 47 21.96 -11.42 -6.82
N ALA A 48 22.64 -11.67 -7.95
CA ALA A 48 22.46 -12.88 -8.75
C ALA A 48 22.78 -14.16 -7.97
N GLN A 49 23.75 -14.11 -7.04
CA GLN A 49 24.06 -15.23 -6.15
C GLN A 49 22.93 -15.56 -5.16
N VAL A 50 22.07 -14.59 -4.79
CA VAL A 50 20.88 -14.83 -3.98
C VAL A 50 19.97 -15.87 -4.63
N LEU A 51 19.86 -15.87 -5.96
CA LEU A 51 19.03 -16.81 -6.73
C LEU A 51 19.51 -18.26 -6.63
N LYS A 52 20.76 -18.50 -6.20
CA LYS A 52 21.32 -19.84 -5.93
C LYS A 52 21.23 -20.24 -4.44
N GLY A 53 20.57 -19.41 -3.63
CA GLY A 53 20.36 -19.58 -2.19
C GLY A 53 21.38 -18.87 -1.31
N ALA A 54 20.93 -18.38 -0.14
CA ALA A 54 21.66 -17.46 0.74
C ALA A 54 23.06 -17.93 1.20
N ASN A 55 23.32 -19.24 1.20
CA ASN A 55 24.63 -19.80 1.56
C ASN A 55 25.74 -19.50 0.54
N SER A 56 25.38 -19.04 -0.67
CA SER A 56 26.31 -18.59 -1.70
C SER A 56 26.99 -17.25 -1.38
N LEU A 57 26.37 -16.43 -0.50
CA LEU A 57 26.80 -15.06 -0.23
C LEU A 57 27.98 -14.98 0.76
N PRO A 58 28.78 -13.89 0.74
CA PRO A 58 29.65 -13.54 1.86
C PRO A 58 28.87 -13.35 3.17
N ARG A 59 29.49 -13.67 4.32
CA ARG A 59 28.81 -13.72 5.63
C ARG A 59 28.14 -12.39 6.02
N GLU A 60 28.74 -11.27 5.64
CA GLU A 60 28.24 -9.92 5.92
C GLU A 60 26.93 -9.57 5.19
N TYR A 61 26.61 -10.27 4.10
CA TYR A 61 25.37 -10.08 3.33
C TYR A 61 24.34 -11.20 3.58
N ARG A 62 24.67 -12.19 4.43
CA ARG A 62 23.70 -13.21 4.86
C ARG A 62 22.75 -12.63 5.91
N THR A 63 21.59 -13.25 6.05
CA THR A 63 20.69 -13.05 7.19
C THR A 63 20.49 -14.38 7.91
N ASP A 64 20.58 -14.36 9.24
CA ASP A 64 20.22 -15.49 10.10
C ASP A 64 18.73 -15.43 10.50
N GLU A 65 18.08 -14.28 10.30
CA GLU A 65 16.65 -14.07 10.51
C GLU A 65 15.88 -14.29 9.20
N TRP A 66 14.76 -15.01 9.28
CA TRP A 66 13.86 -15.17 8.14
C TRP A 66 13.21 -13.82 7.86
N LEU A 67 13.59 -13.25 6.72
CA LEU A 67 13.03 -12.04 6.17
C LEU A 67 12.59 -12.36 4.75
N PRO A 68 11.33 -12.12 4.38
CA PRO A 68 10.84 -12.51 3.07
C PRO A 68 11.49 -11.65 2.00
N GLU A 69 12.53 -12.17 1.36
CA GLU A 69 12.86 -11.84 -0.02
C GLU A 69 12.11 -12.84 -0.90
N ARG A 70 10.81 -12.61 -1.09
CA ARG A 70 9.88 -13.61 -1.62
C ARG A 70 10.11 -13.93 -3.09
N CYS A 71 10.29 -12.88 -3.89
CA CYS A 71 10.38 -12.93 -5.35
C CYS A 71 11.76 -12.48 -5.83
N GLY A 72 12.43 -13.32 -6.62
CA GLY A 72 13.75 -13.02 -7.20
C GLY A 72 13.68 -12.33 -8.56
N THR A 73 12.48 -12.12 -9.11
CA THR A 73 12.26 -11.54 -10.45
C THR A 73 12.89 -10.16 -10.59
N ARG A 74 12.88 -9.34 -9.52
CA ARG A 74 13.56 -8.03 -9.55
C ARG A 74 15.04 -8.13 -9.92
N VAL A 75 15.72 -9.19 -9.50
CA VAL A 75 17.14 -9.41 -9.77
C VAL A 75 17.36 -9.83 -11.22
N THR A 76 16.58 -10.79 -11.71
CA THR A 76 16.70 -11.27 -13.10
C THR A 76 16.38 -10.15 -14.09
N SER A 77 15.36 -9.35 -13.83
CA SER A 77 15.02 -8.18 -14.64
C SER A 77 16.10 -7.09 -14.57
N GLU A 78 16.66 -6.78 -13.39
CA GLU A 78 17.75 -5.81 -13.25
C GLU A 78 18.96 -6.22 -14.11
N ILE A 79 19.30 -7.51 -14.14
CA ILE A 79 20.39 -8.04 -14.97
C ILE A 79 20.12 -7.81 -16.46
N VAL A 80 18.93 -8.18 -16.94
CA VAL A 80 18.58 -8.09 -18.37
C VAL A 80 18.53 -6.64 -18.83
N GLU A 81 17.93 -5.74 -18.05
CA GLU A 81 17.80 -4.31 -18.40
C GLU A 81 19.14 -3.60 -18.51
N ASN A 82 20.14 -4.04 -17.74
CA ASN A 82 21.46 -3.41 -17.67
C ASN A 82 22.54 -4.22 -18.38
N TRP A 83 22.17 -5.28 -19.12
CA TRP A 83 23.10 -6.25 -19.69
C TRP A 83 24.27 -5.62 -20.45
N ASP A 84 23.96 -4.67 -21.34
CA ASP A 84 24.94 -4.00 -22.20
C ASP A 84 25.83 -3.00 -21.45
N SER A 85 25.49 -2.65 -20.21
CA SER A 85 26.29 -1.76 -19.36
C SER A 85 27.40 -2.49 -18.59
N TYR A 86 27.29 -3.81 -18.46
CA TYR A 86 28.24 -4.63 -17.70
C TYR A 86 29.48 -4.97 -18.52
N SER A 87 30.61 -5.11 -17.83
CA SER A 87 31.84 -5.68 -18.39
C SER A 87 31.62 -7.10 -18.92
N ILE A 88 32.46 -7.52 -19.87
CA ILE A 88 32.37 -8.86 -20.47
C ILE A 88 32.59 -9.96 -19.41
N GLU A 89 33.44 -9.69 -18.42
CA GLU A 89 33.67 -10.58 -17.28
C GLU A 89 32.38 -10.75 -16.45
N THR A 90 31.70 -9.66 -16.13
CA THR A 90 30.43 -9.69 -15.39
C THR A 90 29.32 -10.37 -16.22
N GLN A 91 29.21 -10.07 -17.52
CA GLN A 91 28.28 -10.75 -18.42
C GLN A 91 28.51 -12.26 -18.43
N ASN A 92 29.76 -12.73 -18.53
CA ASN A 92 30.06 -14.17 -18.55
C ASN A 92 29.66 -14.86 -17.24
N ALA A 93 29.92 -14.23 -16.09
CA ALA A 93 29.51 -14.75 -14.79
C ALA A 93 27.98 -14.80 -14.64
N LEU A 94 27.28 -13.76 -15.11
CA LEU A 94 25.82 -13.71 -15.07
C LEU A 94 25.17 -14.73 -16.00
N ARG A 95 25.71 -14.97 -17.22
CA ARG A 95 25.20 -16.02 -18.13
C ARG A 95 25.19 -17.40 -17.49
N GLU A 96 26.19 -17.72 -16.68
CA GLU A 96 26.25 -19.01 -15.99
C GLU A 96 25.18 -19.12 -14.89
N ILE A 97 24.93 -18.02 -14.17
CA ILE A 97 23.93 -17.97 -13.10
C ILE A 97 22.51 -18.05 -13.69
N MET A 98 22.26 -17.32 -14.78
CA MET A 98 20.98 -17.21 -15.51
C MET A 98 20.76 -18.30 -16.58
N ALA A 99 21.58 -19.35 -16.59
CA ALA A 99 21.32 -20.46 -17.51
C ALA A 99 20.08 -21.23 -17.03
N ARG A 100 19.19 -21.58 -17.98
CA ARG A 100 18.09 -22.52 -17.73
C ARG A 100 18.61 -23.77 -17.01
N PRO A 101 18.01 -24.18 -15.87
CA PRO A 101 18.48 -25.34 -15.13
C PRO A 101 18.40 -26.64 -15.95
N ALA A 102 19.43 -27.47 -15.88
CA ALA A 102 19.30 -28.86 -16.30
C ALA A 102 18.54 -29.65 -15.23
N GLN A 103 17.57 -30.48 -15.61
CA GLN A 103 16.72 -31.25 -14.70
C GLN A 103 16.64 -32.71 -15.15
N GLN A 104 16.49 -33.63 -14.20
CA GLN A 104 16.46 -35.08 -14.46
C GLN A 104 15.17 -35.55 -15.14
N LYS A 105 14.03 -34.92 -14.81
CA LYS A 105 12.69 -35.32 -15.21
C LYS A 105 11.87 -34.13 -15.68
N SER A 106 10.82 -34.43 -16.44
CA SER A 106 9.80 -33.47 -16.80
C SER A 106 8.39 -34.08 -16.75
N LEU A 107 7.40 -33.22 -16.51
CA LEU A 107 5.98 -33.53 -16.51
C LEU A 107 5.24 -32.43 -17.29
N VAL A 108 4.44 -32.81 -18.28
CA VAL A 108 3.53 -31.85 -18.94
C VAL A 108 2.30 -31.68 -18.05
N SER A 109 1.85 -30.44 -17.85
CA SER A 109 0.68 -30.17 -17.02
C SER A 109 -0.60 -30.77 -17.61
N PRO A 110 -1.61 -31.10 -16.78
CA PRO A 110 -2.87 -31.69 -17.23
C PRO A 110 -3.54 -30.98 -18.42
N ASP A 111 -3.58 -29.64 -18.42
CA ASP A 111 -4.18 -28.84 -19.49
C ASP A 111 -3.20 -28.61 -20.67
N GLY A 112 -1.94 -29.02 -20.52
CA GLY A 112 -0.93 -29.00 -21.58
C GLY A 112 -0.22 -27.66 -21.79
N TYR A 113 -0.43 -26.68 -20.90
CA TYR A 113 0.18 -25.35 -21.00
C TYR A 113 1.62 -25.30 -20.50
N PHE A 114 1.98 -26.15 -19.53
CA PHE A 114 3.27 -26.08 -18.84
C PHE A 114 4.08 -27.36 -18.95
N VAL A 115 5.40 -27.22 -18.79
CA VAL A 115 6.32 -28.32 -18.51
C VAL A 115 6.99 -28.07 -17.18
N ILE A 116 6.69 -28.92 -16.20
CA ILE A 116 7.37 -28.93 -14.90
C ILE A 116 8.65 -29.73 -15.03
N ARG A 117 9.81 -29.13 -14.73
CA ARG A 117 11.13 -29.75 -14.81
C ARG A 117 11.74 -29.86 -13.43
N TYR A 118 12.05 -31.08 -13.01
CA TYR A 118 12.41 -31.38 -11.63
C TYR A 118 13.47 -32.47 -11.49
N ASP A 119 14.11 -32.47 -10.33
CA ASP A 119 15.08 -33.48 -9.91
C ASP A 119 14.45 -34.44 -8.90
N THR A 120 14.88 -35.68 -8.91
CA THR A 120 14.44 -36.73 -7.96
C THR A 120 15.54 -37.11 -6.96
N THR A 121 16.76 -36.61 -7.18
CA THR A 121 17.93 -36.85 -6.34
C THR A 121 18.83 -35.62 -6.32
N GLY A 122 19.64 -35.48 -5.27
CA GLY A 122 20.55 -34.36 -5.10
C GLY A 122 19.91 -33.16 -4.38
N PRO A 123 20.61 -32.01 -4.30
CA PRO A 123 20.20 -30.88 -3.48
C PRO A 123 18.94 -30.17 -3.97
N HIS A 124 18.59 -30.32 -5.26
CA HIS A 124 17.40 -29.71 -5.88
C HIS A 124 16.21 -30.67 -5.98
N ALA A 125 16.33 -31.89 -5.43
CA ALA A 125 15.27 -32.89 -5.52
C ALA A 125 13.98 -32.40 -4.87
N VAL A 126 12.85 -32.64 -5.52
CA VAL A 126 11.53 -32.47 -4.90
C VAL A 126 11.26 -33.59 -3.88
N PRO A 127 10.34 -33.41 -2.93
CA PRO A 127 9.90 -34.47 -2.03
C PRO A 127 9.48 -35.73 -2.81
N SER A 128 9.82 -36.91 -2.29
CA SER A 128 9.70 -38.19 -3.02
C SER A 128 8.34 -38.88 -2.88
N GLU A 129 7.43 -38.28 -2.12
CA GLU A 129 6.07 -38.75 -1.91
C GLU A 129 5.33 -38.90 -3.24
N ASP A 130 4.66 -40.03 -3.42
CA ASP A 130 3.86 -40.42 -4.59
C ASP A 130 2.71 -41.29 -4.05
N GLU A 131 1.76 -40.64 -3.38
CA GLU A 131 0.67 -41.31 -2.65
C GLU A 131 -0.25 -42.09 -3.60
N ASN A 132 -0.39 -41.64 -4.84
CA ASN A 132 -1.23 -42.28 -5.86
C ASN A 132 -0.49 -43.35 -6.68
N SER A 133 0.83 -43.52 -6.47
CA SER A 133 1.69 -44.47 -7.18
C SER A 133 1.71 -44.28 -8.71
N SER A 134 1.65 -43.03 -9.18
CA SER A 134 1.73 -42.69 -10.61
C SER A 134 3.14 -42.85 -11.17
N GLY A 135 4.16 -42.92 -10.30
CA GLY A 135 5.57 -42.86 -10.66
C GLY A 135 6.10 -41.43 -10.82
N VAL A 136 5.29 -40.43 -10.45
CA VAL A 136 5.63 -39.00 -10.44
C VAL A 136 5.43 -38.49 -9.01
N PRO A 137 6.40 -37.74 -8.44
CA PRO A 137 6.19 -37.20 -7.11
C PRO A 137 4.99 -36.25 -7.04
N ASP A 138 4.20 -36.35 -5.96
CA ASP A 138 3.00 -35.53 -5.73
C ASP A 138 3.32 -34.03 -5.81
N TYR A 139 4.55 -33.63 -5.43
CA TYR A 139 5.03 -32.26 -5.58
C TYR A 139 4.94 -31.76 -7.04
N ALA A 140 5.43 -32.56 -7.99
CA ALA A 140 5.44 -32.19 -9.41
C ALA A 140 4.03 -32.19 -10.00
N GLU A 141 3.17 -33.12 -9.59
CA GLU A 141 1.76 -33.16 -10.00
C GLU A 141 0.98 -31.95 -9.48
N ASN A 142 1.15 -31.60 -8.20
CA ASN A 142 0.52 -30.44 -7.59
C ASN A 142 0.97 -29.15 -8.27
N LEU A 143 2.28 -28.96 -8.47
CA LEU A 143 2.81 -27.78 -9.14
C LEU A 143 2.24 -27.62 -10.56
N ALA A 144 2.13 -28.73 -11.30
CA ALA A 144 1.52 -28.73 -12.63
C ALA A 144 0.05 -28.31 -12.60
N ALA A 145 -0.75 -28.86 -11.67
CA ALA A 145 -2.17 -28.53 -11.53
C ALA A 145 -2.40 -27.09 -11.07
N TYR A 146 -1.54 -26.56 -10.20
CA TYR A 146 -1.61 -25.18 -9.74
C TYR A 146 -1.21 -24.20 -10.85
N ALA A 147 -0.20 -24.52 -11.66
CA ALA A 147 0.17 -23.73 -12.84
C ALA A 147 -1.00 -23.63 -13.83
N ASP A 148 -1.67 -24.75 -14.14
CA ASP A 148 -2.87 -24.73 -14.99
C ASP A 148 -3.99 -23.88 -14.37
N SER A 149 -4.16 -23.91 -13.05
CA SER A 149 -5.13 -23.05 -12.35
C SER A 149 -4.79 -21.57 -12.54
N SER A 150 -3.52 -21.18 -12.39
CA SER A 150 -3.05 -19.82 -12.65
C SER A 150 -3.28 -19.39 -14.10
N TYR A 151 -3.02 -20.27 -15.08
CA TYR A 151 -3.27 -19.97 -16.49
C TYR A 151 -4.77 -19.77 -16.78
N ARG A 152 -5.63 -20.69 -16.30
CA ARG A 152 -7.07 -20.59 -16.47
C ARG A 152 -7.61 -19.28 -15.89
N THR A 153 -7.19 -18.90 -14.68
CA THR A 153 -7.67 -17.68 -14.05
C THR A 153 -7.12 -16.43 -14.76
N GLN A 154 -5.80 -16.30 -14.90
CA GLN A 154 -5.19 -15.08 -15.43
C GLN A 154 -5.47 -14.88 -16.92
N VAL A 155 -5.26 -15.91 -17.73
CA VAL A 155 -5.35 -15.78 -19.20
C VAL A 155 -6.78 -16.00 -19.67
N LEU A 156 -7.42 -17.10 -19.27
CA LEU A 156 -8.72 -17.47 -19.85
C LEU A 156 -9.91 -16.71 -19.22
N GLN A 157 -9.91 -16.52 -17.90
CA GLN A 157 -11.03 -15.86 -17.20
C GLN A 157 -10.85 -14.33 -17.16
N MET A 158 -9.69 -13.84 -16.73
CA MET A 158 -9.42 -12.40 -16.61
C MET A 158 -8.99 -11.76 -17.94
N GLY A 159 -8.59 -12.57 -18.93
CA GLY A 159 -8.28 -12.12 -20.28
C GLY A 159 -6.93 -11.44 -20.44
N TYR A 160 -5.98 -11.67 -19.53
CA TYR A 160 -4.60 -11.20 -19.73
C TYR A 160 -3.98 -11.87 -20.97
N SER A 161 -3.03 -11.17 -21.59
CA SER A 161 -2.23 -11.74 -22.68
C SER A 161 -1.38 -12.89 -22.14
N PRO A 162 -1.33 -14.04 -22.83
CA PRO A 162 -0.43 -15.11 -22.43
C PRO A 162 1.04 -14.65 -22.58
N PRO A 163 1.97 -15.21 -21.80
CA PRO A 163 3.40 -14.97 -21.99
C PRO A 163 3.84 -15.29 -23.43
N PRO A 164 4.89 -14.63 -23.96
CA PRO A 164 5.47 -15.01 -25.24
C PRO A 164 5.85 -16.50 -25.24
N PRO A 165 5.49 -17.26 -26.29
CA PRO A 165 5.65 -18.72 -26.29
C PRO A 165 7.13 -19.11 -26.33
N ASP A 166 7.46 -20.18 -25.62
CA ASP A 166 8.74 -20.85 -25.75
C ASP A 166 8.83 -21.62 -27.09
N GLY A 167 10.03 -22.07 -27.45
CA GLY A 167 10.32 -22.73 -28.73
C GLY A 167 9.52 -24.02 -28.98
N ASP A 168 8.97 -24.67 -27.94
CA ASP A 168 8.13 -25.87 -28.04
C ASP A 168 6.63 -25.61 -27.79
N GLY A 169 6.25 -24.34 -27.60
CA GLY A 169 4.87 -23.89 -27.39
C GLY A 169 4.31 -24.16 -25.98
N LYS A 170 5.12 -24.67 -25.03
CA LYS A 170 4.74 -24.80 -23.62
C LYS A 170 5.61 -23.91 -22.76
N TYR A 171 5.09 -23.49 -21.61
CA TYR A 171 5.83 -22.63 -20.70
C TYR A 171 6.58 -23.47 -19.65
N ASP A 172 7.88 -23.17 -19.47
CA ASP A 172 8.75 -23.96 -18.61
C ASP A 172 8.74 -23.47 -17.15
N ILE A 173 8.54 -24.42 -16.22
CA ILE A 173 8.66 -24.20 -14.77
C ILE A 173 9.70 -25.18 -14.22
N TYR A 174 10.75 -24.67 -13.60
CA TYR A 174 11.82 -25.45 -13.01
C TYR A 174 11.69 -25.49 -11.49
N THR A 175 12.07 -26.60 -10.86
CA THR A 175 12.18 -26.69 -9.40
C THR A 175 13.63 -26.64 -8.97
N GLN A 176 14.00 -25.76 -8.05
CA GLN A 176 15.33 -25.74 -7.45
C GLN A 176 15.26 -25.52 -5.95
N ASN A 177 16.22 -26.04 -5.21
CA ASN A 177 16.49 -25.55 -3.86
C ASN A 177 17.03 -24.12 -3.94
N LEU A 178 16.23 -23.16 -3.49
CA LEU A 178 16.54 -21.73 -3.48
C LEU A 178 17.02 -21.24 -2.10
N GLY A 179 17.26 -22.17 -1.17
CA GLY A 179 17.59 -21.85 0.22
C GLY A 179 16.43 -21.22 0.98
N THR A 180 16.73 -20.59 2.11
CA THR A 180 15.71 -19.96 2.96
C THR A 180 15.33 -18.58 2.44
N GLY A 181 14.04 -18.30 2.32
CA GLY A 181 13.49 -16.96 2.10
C GLY A 181 12.93 -16.73 0.69
N LEU A 182 13.53 -17.34 -0.35
CA LEU A 182 13.11 -17.17 -1.74
C LEU A 182 12.07 -18.23 -2.14
N TYR A 183 10.87 -17.80 -2.52
CA TYR A 183 9.79 -18.69 -2.97
C TYR A 183 10.00 -19.09 -4.43
N GLY A 184 10.34 -18.12 -5.28
CA GLY A 184 10.54 -18.33 -6.71
C GLY A 184 11.06 -17.08 -7.41
N PHE A 185 11.18 -17.18 -8.73
CA PHE A 185 11.42 -16.06 -9.62
C PHE A 185 11.02 -16.41 -11.06
N CYS A 186 10.62 -15.39 -11.81
CA CYS A 186 10.45 -15.42 -13.26
C CYS A 186 11.68 -14.77 -13.92
N GLU A 187 12.27 -15.45 -14.90
CA GLU A 187 13.49 -15.00 -15.55
C GLU A 187 13.20 -14.60 -17.00
N PRO A 188 13.30 -13.30 -17.37
CA PRO A 188 13.21 -12.87 -18.76
C PRO A 188 14.46 -13.29 -19.54
N GLU A 189 14.29 -13.73 -20.78
CA GLU A 189 15.40 -14.29 -21.57
C GLU A 189 15.68 -13.54 -22.86
N SER A 190 14.66 -13.33 -23.69
CA SER A 190 14.84 -12.79 -25.03
C SER A 190 13.61 -12.01 -25.47
N PRO A 191 13.77 -10.99 -26.34
CA PRO A 191 12.64 -10.25 -26.88
C PRO A 191 11.62 -11.19 -27.53
N GLY A 192 10.35 -10.95 -27.23
CA GLY A 192 9.22 -11.65 -27.83
C GLY A 192 8.86 -11.10 -29.21
N PRO A 193 7.76 -11.60 -29.80
CA PRO A 193 7.34 -11.22 -31.15
C PRO A 193 6.61 -9.86 -31.22
N ALA A 194 6.26 -9.23 -30.09
CA ALA A 194 5.50 -7.99 -30.11
C ALA A 194 6.37 -6.79 -30.58
N PRO A 195 5.76 -5.71 -31.10
CA PRO A 195 6.50 -4.52 -31.50
C PRO A 195 6.90 -3.61 -30.32
N TRP A 196 6.63 -4.04 -29.08
CA TRP A 196 7.04 -3.38 -27.83
C TRP A 196 7.98 -4.30 -27.05
N THR A 197 8.37 -3.91 -25.84
CA THR A 197 9.34 -4.63 -25.02
C THR A 197 8.71 -5.86 -24.33
N ASP A 198 8.20 -6.81 -25.11
CA ASP A 198 7.80 -8.12 -24.60
C ASP A 198 8.99 -9.08 -24.51
N TYR A 199 8.97 -10.03 -23.57
CA TYR A 199 10.07 -10.97 -23.36
C TYR A 199 9.57 -12.41 -23.12
N THR A 200 10.21 -13.38 -23.76
CA THR A 200 10.14 -14.78 -23.34
C THR A 200 10.73 -14.95 -21.95
N SER A 201 10.30 -15.97 -21.24
CA SER A 201 10.75 -16.23 -19.87
C SER A 201 10.54 -17.68 -19.47
N PHE A 202 11.12 -18.05 -18.34
CA PHE A 202 10.79 -19.27 -17.60
C PHE A 202 10.65 -18.96 -16.10
N ILE A 203 10.05 -19.87 -15.35
CA ILE A 203 9.89 -19.73 -13.89
C ILE A 203 10.76 -20.74 -13.17
N VAL A 204 11.32 -20.34 -12.03
CA VAL A 204 11.94 -21.23 -11.05
C VAL A 204 11.18 -21.13 -9.73
N VAL A 205 10.80 -22.28 -9.18
CA VAL A 205 10.07 -22.40 -7.90
C VAL A 205 10.96 -23.15 -6.91
N HIS A 206 10.90 -22.78 -5.63
CA HIS A 206 11.55 -23.55 -4.56
C HIS A 206 11.11 -25.01 -4.64
N ASN A 207 11.97 -25.97 -4.27
CA ASN A 207 11.70 -27.40 -4.46
C ASN A 207 10.84 -28.07 -3.36
N ASN A 208 10.48 -27.40 -2.25
CA ASN A 208 9.81 -28.07 -1.12
C ASN A 208 9.08 -27.15 -0.12
N PHE A 209 9.38 -25.85 -0.05
CA PHE A 209 8.80 -24.88 0.89
C PHE A 209 8.89 -25.26 2.38
N LEU A 210 9.83 -26.11 2.78
CA LEU A 210 10.01 -26.46 4.19
C LEU A 210 10.58 -25.29 4.98
N GLY A 211 9.91 -24.92 6.07
CA GLY A 211 10.31 -23.82 6.95
C GLY A 211 9.91 -22.43 6.47
N PHE A 212 9.03 -22.36 5.47
CA PHE A 212 8.40 -21.12 5.02
C PHE A 212 7.27 -20.72 5.99
N PRO A 213 6.86 -19.45 6.00
CA PRO A 213 5.77 -18.94 6.83
C PRO A 213 4.51 -19.78 6.78
N PRO A 214 3.73 -19.79 7.87
CA PRO A 214 2.38 -20.33 7.82
C PRO A 214 1.50 -19.47 6.89
N ASN A 215 0.50 -20.14 6.33
CA ASN A 215 -0.62 -19.59 5.58
C ASN A 215 -1.86 -20.44 5.86
N ASP A 216 -3.01 -20.01 5.36
CA ASP A 216 -4.31 -20.57 5.71
C ASP A 216 -4.76 -21.72 4.79
N ASP A 217 -3.89 -22.19 3.88
CA ASP A 217 -4.27 -23.21 2.91
C ASP A 217 -4.71 -24.51 3.61
N PRO A 218 -5.90 -25.05 3.28
CA PRO A 218 -6.44 -26.23 3.94
C PRO A 218 -5.67 -27.52 3.64
N GLU A 219 -4.85 -27.55 2.59
CA GLU A 219 -3.98 -28.67 2.26
C GLU A 219 -2.59 -28.57 2.92
N GLY A 220 -2.35 -27.50 3.68
CA GLY A 220 -1.15 -27.28 4.46
C GLY A 220 -0.21 -26.23 3.88
N PRO A 221 0.67 -25.66 4.71
CA PRO A 221 1.41 -24.43 4.39
C PRO A 221 2.37 -24.58 3.20
N GLN A 222 2.97 -25.76 2.99
CA GLN A 222 3.86 -26.00 1.84
C GLN A 222 3.10 -25.96 0.51
N LYS A 223 1.87 -26.50 0.47
CA LYS A 223 1.02 -26.45 -0.72
C LYS A 223 0.46 -25.05 -0.94
N GLY A 224 0.07 -24.36 0.13
CA GLY A 224 -0.29 -22.94 0.08
C GLY A 224 0.84 -22.08 -0.51
N ALA A 225 2.07 -22.24 -0.01
CA ALA A 225 3.24 -21.54 -0.51
C ALA A 225 3.51 -21.85 -2.00
N MET A 226 3.37 -23.12 -2.42
CA MET A 226 3.48 -23.50 -3.83
C MET A 226 2.43 -22.83 -4.72
N LYS A 227 1.16 -22.82 -4.29
CA LYS A 227 0.02 -22.20 -5.00
C LYS A 227 0.26 -20.71 -5.25
N VAL A 228 0.56 -19.96 -4.19
CA VAL A 228 0.79 -18.51 -4.32
C VAL A 228 2.05 -18.21 -5.13
N THR A 229 3.11 -19.00 -4.99
CA THR A 229 4.33 -18.82 -5.80
C THR A 229 4.04 -18.96 -7.29
N VAL A 230 3.38 -20.03 -7.70
CA VAL A 230 3.14 -20.25 -9.13
C VAL A 230 2.16 -19.20 -9.70
N ALA A 231 1.17 -18.77 -8.92
CA ALA A 231 0.30 -17.65 -9.32
C ALA A 231 1.08 -16.34 -9.49
N HIS A 232 1.96 -16.03 -8.55
CA HIS A 232 2.79 -14.83 -8.51
C HIS A 232 3.78 -14.79 -9.69
N GLU A 233 4.60 -15.83 -9.83
CA GLU A 233 5.65 -15.88 -10.85
C GLU A 233 5.08 -16.01 -12.26
N PHE A 234 3.96 -16.73 -12.42
CA PHE A 234 3.25 -16.74 -13.69
C PHE A 234 2.65 -15.37 -14.03
N HIS A 235 2.28 -14.58 -13.03
CA HIS A 235 1.84 -13.21 -13.29
C HIS A 235 2.98 -12.34 -13.82
N HIS A 236 4.22 -12.51 -13.36
CA HIS A 236 5.37 -11.85 -13.99
C HIS A 236 5.57 -12.26 -15.45
N ALA A 237 5.45 -13.56 -15.77
CA ALA A 237 5.49 -14.02 -17.15
C ALA A 237 4.40 -13.36 -18.03
N VAL A 238 3.20 -13.18 -17.47
CA VAL A 238 2.10 -12.44 -18.11
C VAL A 238 2.45 -10.97 -18.28
N GLN A 239 3.02 -10.31 -17.27
CA GLN A 239 3.46 -8.91 -17.34
C GLN A 239 4.50 -8.69 -18.43
N PHE A 240 5.42 -9.65 -18.61
CA PHE A 240 6.43 -9.62 -19.67
C PHE A 240 5.84 -9.70 -21.08
N SER A 241 4.56 -10.08 -21.27
CA SER A 241 3.88 -9.93 -22.56
C SER A 241 3.48 -8.47 -22.88
N TYR A 242 3.37 -7.62 -21.85
CA TYR A 242 3.02 -6.21 -21.98
C TYR A 242 4.26 -5.32 -21.97
N ASN A 243 5.12 -5.48 -20.97
CA ASN A 243 6.35 -4.71 -20.84
C ASN A 243 7.29 -5.37 -19.82
N ALA A 244 8.47 -5.79 -20.27
CA ALA A 244 9.49 -6.37 -19.42
C ALA A 244 10.33 -5.35 -18.64
N SER A 245 10.16 -4.05 -18.90
CA SER A 245 10.93 -3.03 -18.19
C SER A 245 10.39 -2.74 -16.79
N THR A 246 11.27 -2.78 -15.80
CA THR A 246 11.02 -2.46 -14.39
C THR A 246 11.05 -0.96 -14.11
N SER A 247 11.64 -0.15 -14.99
CA SER A 247 11.84 1.29 -14.78
C SER A 247 10.52 2.05 -14.58
N GLY A 248 10.30 2.50 -13.34
CA GLY A 248 9.05 3.15 -12.91
C GLY A 248 7.84 2.23 -12.82
N ARG A 249 8.06 0.90 -12.83
CA ARG A 249 7.01 -0.15 -12.81
C ARG A 249 7.27 -1.27 -11.82
N LEU A 250 8.48 -1.43 -11.27
CA LEU A 250 8.83 -2.51 -10.34
C LEU A 250 7.81 -2.69 -9.21
N TRP A 251 7.44 -1.60 -8.52
CA TRP A 251 6.43 -1.67 -7.45
C TRP A 251 5.10 -2.25 -7.95
N PHE A 252 4.68 -1.89 -9.17
CA PHE A 252 3.40 -2.31 -9.74
C PHE A 252 3.45 -3.77 -10.22
N MET A 253 4.60 -4.23 -10.71
CA MET A 253 4.84 -5.64 -11.00
C MET A 253 4.57 -6.50 -9.77
N GLU A 254 5.22 -6.17 -8.66
CA GLU A 254 5.11 -6.94 -7.41
C GLU A 254 3.74 -6.80 -6.75
N VAL A 255 3.16 -5.59 -6.74
CA VAL A 255 1.80 -5.33 -6.20
C VAL A 255 0.73 -6.11 -6.97
N THR A 256 0.84 -6.20 -8.30
CA THR A 256 -0.12 -6.97 -9.10
C THR A 256 0.11 -8.48 -9.03
N SER A 257 1.36 -8.95 -8.93
CA SER A 257 1.66 -10.37 -8.71
C SER A 257 1.20 -10.84 -7.34
N THR A 258 1.40 -10.02 -6.29
CA THR A 258 0.94 -10.34 -4.93
C THR A 258 -0.58 -10.34 -4.82
N TRP A 259 -1.26 -9.43 -5.52
CA TRP A 259 -2.72 -9.46 -5.63
C TRP A 259 -3.23 -10.72 -6.35
N MET A 260 -2.48 -11.20 -7.35
CA MET A 260 -2.87 -12.37 -8.13
C MET A 260 -2.83 -13.68 -7.32
N GLU A 261 -2.05 -13.73 -6.25
CA GLU A 261 -2.05 -14.87 -5.33
C GLU A 261 -3.43 -15.12 -4.73
N ASP A 262 -4.06 -14.04 -4.28
CA ASP A 262 -5.40 -13.98 -3.70
C ASP A 262 -6.47 -14.34 -4.75
N VAL A 263 -6.36 -13.72 -5.93
CA VAL A 263 -7.33 -13.92 -7.02
C VAL A 263 -7.33 -15.36 -7.53
N VAL A 264 -6.17 -16.03 -7.58
CA VAL A 264 -6.07 -17.41 -8.05
C VAL A 264 -6.37 -18.41 -6.91
N PHE A 265 -5.92 -18.11 -5.69
CA PHE A 265 -5.96 -19.02 -4.55
C PHE A 265 -6.42 -18.31 -3.25
N ASP A 266 -7.67 -17.86 -3.28
CA ASP A 266 -8.39 -17.09 -2.24
C ASP A 266 -8.22 -17.62 -0.80
N LEU A 267 -8.19 -18.94 -0.60
CA LEU A 267 -8.10 -19.53 0.74
C LEU A 267 -6.69 -19.50 1.36
N VAL A 268 -5.66 -19.08 0.62
CA VAL A 268 -4.27 -19.25 1.07
C VAL A 268 -3.84 -18.14 2.03
N ASN A 269 -4.17 -16.88 1.77
CA ASN A 269 -3.79 -15.73 2.61
C ASN A 269 -2.28 -15.62 2.95
N ASP A 270 -1.36 -16.15 2.13
CA ASP A 270 0.09 -16.05 2.39
C ASP A 270 0.57 -14.59 2.29
N ASN A 271 -0.08 -13.80 1.43
CA ASN A 271 0.08 -12.34 1.29
C ASN A 271 -0.27 -11.56 2.58
N TYR A 272 -1.04 -12.11 3.51
CA TYR A 272 -1.39 -11.42 4.76
C TYR A 272 -0.18 -11.23 5.68
N ASN A 273 0.86 -12.06 5.52
CA ASN A 273 2.13 -11.92 6.22
C ASN A 273 2.82 -10.56 5.97
N TYR A 274 2.41 -9.80 4.93
CA TYR A 274 2.96 -8.48 4.60
C TYR A 274 2.10 -7.31 5.12
N LEU A 275 0.83 -7.53 5.46
CA LEU A 275 -0.11 -6.45 5.72
C LEU A 275 0.36 -5.51 6.83
N SER A 276 1.03 -6.03 7.86
CA SER A 276 1.55 -5.19 8.94
C SER A 276 2.41 -4.04 8.42
N VAL A 277 3.26 -4.27 7.42
CA VAL A 277 4.15 -3.25 6.84
C VAL A 277 3.34 -2.05 6.33
N PHE A 278 2.23 -2.31 5.62
CA PHE A 278 1.36 -1.24 5.11
C PHE A 278 0.62 -0.51 6.23
N PHE A 279 0.03 -1.26 7.16
CA PHE A 279 -0.84 -0.70 8.20
C PHE A 279 -0.08 -0.06 9.37
N THR A 280 1.23 -0.32 9.52
CA THR A 280 2.10 0.36 10.51
C THR A 280 2.82 1.57 9.96
N GLU A 281 2.99 1.66 8.64
CA GLU A 281 3.72 2.75 7.98
C GLU A 281 2.91 3.42 6.85
N PRO A 282 1.74 4.04 7.14
CA PRO A 282 0.92 4.68 6.12
C PRO A 282 1.62 5.80 5.34
N GLN A 283 2.69 6.36 5.90
CA GLN A 283 3.55 7.37 5.28
C GLN A 283 4.46 6.79 4.18
N THR A 284 4.56 5.47 4.05
CA THR A 284 5.35 4.83 2.99
C THR A 284 4.58 4.89 1.67
N PRO A 285 5.17 5.41 0.58
CA PRO A 285 4.49 5.51 -0.71
C PRO A 285 4.02 4.16 -1.23
N LEU A 286 2.86 4.11 -1.89
CA LEU A 286 2.45 2.95 -2.69
C LEU A 286 3.52 2.50 -3.70
N THR A 287 4.33 3.45 -4.18
CA THR A 287 5.38 3.19 -5.17
C THR A 287 6.73 2.80 -4.57
N ASN A 288 6.81 2.58 -3.25
CA ASN A 288 8.01 2.07 -2.60
C ASN A 288 8.36 0.69 -3.18
N THR A 289 9.64 0.42 -3.44
CA THR A 289 10.14 -0.82 -4.06
C THR A 289 10.86 -1.76 -3.09
N GLY A 290 10.77 -1.50 -1.79
CA GLY A 290 11.17 -2.43 -0.73
C GLY A 290 10.01 -3.36 -0.37
N ILE A 291 10.06 -3.96 0.82
CA ILE A 291 9.05 -4.92 1.30
C ILE A 291 7.61 -4.38 1.28
N HIS A 292 7.44 -3.05 1.37
CA HIS A 292 6.14 -2.37 1.31
C HIS A 292 5.36 -2.65 0.01
N MET A 293 6.02 -2.93 -1.13
CA MET A 293 5.31 -3.24 -2.38
C MET A 293 4.47 -4.51 -2.24
N TYR A 294 4.95 -5.55 -1.57
CA TYR A 294 4.16 -6.78 -1.38
C TYR A 294 2.90 -6.49 -0.54
N SER A 295 3.02 -5.66 0.51
CA SER A 295 1.89 -5.27 1.35
C SER A 295 0.87 -4.35 0.66
N SER A 296 1.28 -3.69 -0.43
CA SER A 296 0.43 -2.74 -1.17
C SER A 296 -0.56 -3.43 -2.13
N PHE A 297 -0.63 -4.77 -2.16
CA PHE A 297 -1.61 -5.52 -2.96
C PHE A 297 -3.06 -5.09 -2.70
N ILE A 298 -3.35 -4.61 -1.49
CA ILE A 298 -4.66 -4.07 -1.09
C ILE A 298 -5.11 -2.87 -1.94
N TRP A 299 -4.19 -2.15 -2.60
CA TRP A 299 -4.54 -1.13 -3.59
C TRP A 299 -5.25 -1.74 -4.80
N ASN A 300 -4.76 -2.88 -5.29
CA ASN A 300 -5.42 -3.59 -6.37
C ASN A 300 -6.74 -4.23 -5.91
N GLN A 301 -6.79 -4.72 -4.67
CA GLN A 301 -8.02 -5.22 -4.07
C GLN A 301 -9.09 -4.11 -4.02
N TYR A 302 -8.72 -2.91 -3.55
CA TYR A 302 -9.57 -1.72 -3.58
C TYR A 302 -10.09 -1.41 -4.99
N LEU A 303 -9.19 -1.37 -5.98
CA LEU A 303 -9.55 -1.08 -7.37
C LEU A 303 -10.48 -2.14 -7.96
N ALA A 304 -10.19 -3.42 -7.73
CA ALA A 304 -10.98 -4.54 -8.23
C ALA A 304 -12.40 -4.55 -7.63
N GLN A 305 -12.53 -4.30 -6.32
CA GLN A 305 -13.84 -4.25 -5.67
C GLN A 305 -14.68 -3.04 -6.09
N ASN A 306 -14.04 -1.90 -6.44
CA ASN A 306 -14.76 -0.70 -6.87
C ASN A 306 -15.04 -0.64 -8.38
N PHE A 307 -14.19 -1.25 -9.22
CA PHE A 307 -14.24 -1.07 -10.67
C PHE A 307 -14.26 -2.37 -11.48
N GLY A 308 -14.16 -3.53 -10.82
CA GLY A 308 -13.98 -4.83 -11.45
C GLY A 308 -12.50 -5.17 -11.66
N PRO A 309 -12.11 -6.47 -11.59
CA PRO A 309 -10.71 -6.89 -11.66
C PRO A 309 -10.05 -6.57 -13.01
N GLU A 310 -10.83 -6.36 -14.08
CA GLU A 310 -10.31 -6.04 -15.40
C GLU A 310 -9.62 -4.67 -15.47
N ILE A 311 -9.85 -3.79 -14.49
CA ILE A 311 -9.18 -2.50 -14.42
C ILE A 311 -7.65 -2.65 -14.34
N ILE A 312 -7.15 -3.65 -13.60
CA ILE A 312 -5.72 -3.89 -13.45
C ILE A 312 -5.09 -4.33 -14.77
N ARG A 313 -5.77 -5.20 -15.53
CA ARG A 313 -5.36 -5.58 -16.89
C ARG A 313 -5.33 -4.37 -17.84
N GLN A 314 -6.30 -3.47 -17.75
CA GLN A 314 -6.34 -2.25 -18.56
C GLN A 314 -5.15 -1.33 -18.24
N VAL A 315 -4.70 -1.27 -16.98
CA VAL A 315 -3.47 -0.55 -16.61
C VAL A 315 -2.25 -1.19 -17.27
N TRP A 316 -2.17 -2.52 -17.30
CA TRP A 316 -1.11 -3.23 -18.01
C TRP A 316 -1.10 -2.97 -19.53
N GLN A 317 -2.26 -2.81 -20.15
CA GLN A 317 -2.36 -2.40 -21.56
C GLN A 317 -1.80 -0.99 -21.78
N GLU A 318 -2.09 -0.04 -20.89
CA GLU A 318 -1.49 1.31 -20.94
C GLU A 318 0.02 1.28 -20.60
N ASN A 319 0.49 0.33 -19.78
CA ASN A 319 1.90 0.19 -19.41
C ASN A 319 2.84 -0.15 -20.57
N ILE A 320 2.30 -0.62 -21.70
CA ILE A 320 3.03 -0.75 -22.96
C ILE A 320 3.66 0.61 -23.35
N SER A 321 2.93 1.72 -23.13
CA SER A 321 3.34 3.08 -23.53
C SER A 321 3.65 4.02 -22.37
N PHE A 322 3.15 3.74 -21.17
CA PHE A 322 3.25 4.62 -20.00
C PHE A 322 3.86 3.90 -18.79
N GLN A 323 4.40 4.66 -17.84
CA GLN A 323 4.76 4.12 -16.52
C GLN A 323 3.50 3.82 -15.69
N ALA A 324 3.65 3.05 -14.60
CA ALA A 324 2.51 2.54 -13.84
C ALA A 324 1.56 3.63 -13.30
N VAL A 325 2.11 4.70 -12.70
CA VAL A 325 1.32 5.80 -12.13
C VAL A 325 0.50 6.56 -13.19
N PRO A 326 1.08 7.06 -14.30
CA PRO A 326 0.28 7.69 -15.35
C PRO A 326 -0.67 6.71 -16.05
N ALA A 327 -0.32 5.43 -16.18
CA ALA A 327 -1.24 4.40 -16.71
C ALA A 327 -2.49 4.23 -15.82
N LEU A 328 -2.30 4.15 -14.50
CA LEU A 328 -3.38 4.10 -13.51
C LEU A 328 -4.35 5.28 -13.66
N ASP A 329 -3.83 6.51 -13.71
CA ASP A 329 -4.65 7.70 -13.84
C ASP A 329 -5.43 7.73 -15.16
N ARG A 330 -4.78 7.34 -16.28
CA ARG A 330 -5.44 7.25 -17.59
C ARG A 330 -6.60 6.26 -17.59
N VAL A 331 -6.41 5.07 -17.02
CA VAL A 331 -7.48 4.06 -16.94
C VAL A 331 -8.62 4.56 -16.05
N LEU A 332 -8.32 5.15 -14.89
CA LEU A 332 -9.33 5.70 -13.99
C LEU A 332 -10.14 6.85 -14.61
N GLN A 333 -9.52 7.67 -15.45
CA GLN A 333 -10.22 8.72 -16.22
C GLN A 333 -11.27 8.13 -17.18
N THR A 334 -11.03 6.94 -17.76
CA THR A 334 -12.05 6.25 -18.58
C THR A 334 -13.28 5.80 -17.77
N ARG A 335 -13.12 5.69 -16.44
CA ARG A 335 -14.19 5.36 -15.48
C ARG A 335 -14.75 6.60 -14.79
N SER A 336 -14.56 7.80 -15.36
CA SER A 336 -14.99 9.08 -14.77
C SER A 336 -14.46 9.32 -13.35
N SER A 337 -13.25 8.83 -13.07
CA SER A 337 -12.52 9.11 -11.84
C SER A 337 -11.10 9.59 -12.13
N SER A 338 -10.23 9.54 -11.12
CA SER A 338 -8.80 9.85 -11.26
C SER A 338 -8.01 9.10 -10.18
N LEU A 339 -6.71 8.92 -10.38
CA LEU A 339 -5.82 8.34 -9.38
C LEU A 339 -5.92 9.10 -8.06
N GLY A 340 -6.04 10.42 -8.12
CA GLY A 340 -6.14 11.23 -6.92
C GLY A 340 -7.40 11.03 -6.11
N ARG A 341 -8.55 10.98 -6.80
CA ARG A 341 -9.83 10.72 -6.13
C ARG A 341 -9.83 9.34 -5.49
N GLU A 342 -9.36 8.33 -6.24
CA GLU A 342 -9.36 6.94 -5.76
C GLU A 342 -8.31 6.69 -4.68
N PHE A 343 -7.12 7.30 -4.75
CA PHE A 343 -6.13 7.21 -3.68
C PHE A 343 -6.63 7.84 -2.38
N SER A 344 -7.32 8.98 -2.46
CA SER A 344 -7.93 9.61 -1.29
C SER A 344 -9.01 8.72 -0.65
N ARG A 345 -9.86 8.08 -1.46
CA ARG A 345 -10.86 7.12 -0.99
C ARG A 345 -10.24 5.84 -0.43
N PHE A 346 -9.17 5.34 -1.05
CA PHE A 346 -8.40 4.21 -0.54
C PHE A 346 -7.81 4.48 0.85
N ALA A 347 -7.26 5.68 1.07
CA ALA A 347 -6.83 6.09 2.42
C ALA A 347 -7.99 6.09 3.43
N LEU A 348 -9.21 6.45 3.01
CA LEU A 348 -10.38 6.31 3.88
C LEU A 348 -10.71 4.83 4.15
N TRP A 349 -10.73 3.98 3.13
CA TRP A 349 -11.02 2.54 3.24
C TRP A 349 -10.11 1.83 4.23
N ASN A 350 -8.82 2.18 4.22
CA ASN A 350 -7.82 1.57 5.10
C ASN A 350 -8.04 1.87 6.59
N PHE A 351 -8.90 2.84 6.94
CA PHE A 351 -9.31 3.04 8.32
C PHE A 351 -10.36 2.01 8.79
N TYR A 352 -11.19 1.49 7.88
CA TYR A 352 -12.29 0.56 8.17
C TYR A 352 -11.85 -0.90 8.07
N THR A 353 -10.79 -1.25 8.80
CA THR A 353 -10.22 -2.61 8.86
C THR A 353 -10.15 -3.13 10.30
N GLY A 354 -9.89 -4.43 10.48
CA GLY A 354 -9.80 -5.05 11.79
C GLY A 354 -11.11 -4.90 12.56
N SER A 355 -11.04 -4.41 13.81
CA SER A 355 -12.26 -4.18 14.61
C SER A 355 -13.11 -3.00 14.12
N ARG A 356 -12.57 -2.18 13.20
CA ARG A 356 -13.27 -1.06 12.54
C ARG A 356 -13.97 -1.46 11.24
N ASN A 357 -13.88 -2.74 10.84
CA ASN A 357 -14.57 -3.22 9.64
C ASN A 357 -16.09 -3.05 9.79
N ASP A 358 -16.70 -2.39 8.80
CA ASP A 358 -18.14 -2.11 8.74
C ASP A 358 -18.86 -2.93 7.65
N SER A 359 -18.14 -3.87 7.02
CA SER A 359 -18.62 -4.70 5.90
C SER A 359 -19.05 -3.92 4.65
N GLN A 360 -18.66 -2.65 4.52
CA GLN A 360 -18.97 -1.81 3.35
C GLN A 360 -17.73 -1.40 2.55
N HIS A 361 -16.53 -1.59 3.12
CA HIS A 361 -15.26 -1.27 2.49
C HIS A 361 -14.65 -2.54 1.88
N TYR A 362 -13.70 -3.19 2.56
CA TYR A 362 -13.13 -4.45 2.07
C TYR A 362 -14.02 -5.64 2.44
N GLU A 363 -14.26 -6.54 1.48
CA GLU A 363 -14.91 -7.84 1.72
C GLU A 363 -14.26 -8.60 2.91
N GLU A 364 -12.93 -8.62 2.95
CA GLU A 364 -12.14 -9.28 3.99
C GLU A 364 -11.60 -8.33 5.07
N GLY A 365 -12.15 -7.10 5.14
CA GLY A 365 -11.60 -6.02 5.97
C GLY A 365 -11.41 -6.38 7.45
N SER A 366 -12.18 -7.33 7.99
CA SER A 366 -12.04 -7.81 9.37
C SER A 366 -10.77 -8.60 9.63
N PHE A 367 -10.14 -9.16 8.60
CA PHE A 367 -8.88 -9.90 8.70
C PHE A 367 -7.65 -9.01 8.49
N TYR A 368 -7.84 -7.81 7.94
CA TYR A 368 -6.76 -6.85 7.76
C TYR A 368 -6.42 -6.14 9.08
N PRO A 369 -5.15 -5.83 9.35
CA PRO A 369 -4.76 -5.06 10.53
C PRO A 369 -5.43 -3.68 10.58
N GLU A 370 -5.59 -3.11 11.77
CA GLU A 370 -6.02 -1.72 11.91
C GLU A 370 -4.91 -0.76 11.51
N MET A 371 -5.29 0.33 10.82
CA MET A 371 -4.34 1.39 10.49
C MET A 371 -3.78 2.05 11.76
N THR A 372 -2.45 2.13 11.82
CA THR A 372 -1.72 2.79 12.90
C THR A 372 -1.97 4.28 12.89
N LEU A 373 -2.33 4.81 14.05
CA LEU A 373 -2.59 6.23 14.24
C LEU A 373 -1.37 6.88 14.88
N HIS A 374 -0.92 7.98 14.30
CA HIS A 374 0.05 8.86 14.95
C HIS A 374 -0.61 9.52 16.15
N GLN A 375 -0.10 9.20 17.33
CA GLN A 375 -0.64 9.69 18.60
C GLN A 375 -0.13 11.10 18.88
N ASN A 376 -1.06 12.03 19.05
CA ASN A 376 -0.72 13.36 19.48
C ASN A 376 -0.62 13.41 20.99
N ALA A 377 0.61 13.49 21.51
CA ALA A 377 0.85 13.90 22.89
C ALA A 377 0.44 15.37 23.04
N GLY A 378 -0.72 15.66 23.61
CA GLY A 378 -1.22 17.02 23.78
C GLY A 378 -2.56 17.08 24.53
N GLY A 379 -2.78 18.19 25.24
CA GLY A 379 -4.08 18.52 25.82
C GLY A 379 -5.11 18.90 24.74
N PRO A 380 -6.18 19.64 25.06
CA PRO A 380 -7.27 19.94 24.12
C PRO A 380 -6.85 20.82 22.92
N MET A 381 -5.60 21.27 22.83
CA MET A 381 -5.12 22.11 21.73
C MET A 381 -3.86 21.54 21.07
N ILE A 382 -3.89 21.50 19.74
CA ILE A 382 -2.79 21.22 18.84
C ILE A 382 -2.65 22.42 17.91
N THR A 383 -1.46 23.02 17.83
CA THR A 383 -1.25 24.23 17.04
C THR A 383 -0.10 24.06 16.06
N GLY A 384 -0.38 24.26 14.77
CA GLY A 384 0.62 24.34 13.70
C GLY A 384 1.54 23.13 13.59
N ARG A 385 1.03 21.91 13.80
CA ARG A 385 1.82 20.69 13.59
C ARG A 385 1.98 20.46 12.09
N SER A 386 3.18 20.08 11.69
CA SER A 386 3.52 19.79 10.29
C SER A 386 3.82 18.30 10.15
N GLN A 387 3.26 17.67 9.13
CA GLN A 387 3.52 16.28 8.80
C GLN A 387 4.07 16.17 7.39
N SER A 388 5.11 15.35 7.22
CA SER A 388 5.69 15.06 5.92
C SER A 388 5.04 13.81 5.34
N VAL A 389 4.44 13.95 4.16
CA VAL A 389 3.77 12.84 3.46
C VAL A 389 4.26 12.81 2.01
N PRO A 390 4.91 11.72 1.58
CA PRO A 390 5.28 11.52 0.18
C PRO A 390 4.08 11.42 -0.76
N ALA A 391 4.35 11.46 -2.07
CA ALA A 391 3.35 11.14 -3.08
C ALA A 391 2.75 9.74 -2.88
N LEU A 392 1.43 9.62 -3.02
CA LEU A 392 0.72 8.34 -2.89
C LEU A 392 0.99 7.65 -1.53
N ALA A 393 1.05 8.46 -0.48
CA ALA A 393 1.09 8.06 0.91
C ALA A 393 0.03 8.82 1.73
N ALA A 394 -0.23 8.38 2.95
CA ALA A 394 -1.19 9.02 3.85
C ALA A 394 -0.65 9.13 5.28
N GLN A 395 -1.31 9.95 6.08
CA GLN A 395 -1.01 10.12 7.49
C GLN A 395 -2.32 10.15 8.28
N TYR A 396 -2.37 9.45 9.40
CA TYR A 396 -3.55 9.31 10.25
C TYR A 396 -3.25 9.90 11.63
N GLU A 397 -3.79 11.07 11.91
CA GLU A 397 -3.58 11.80 13.15
C GLU A 397 -4.72 11.54 14.13
N SER A 398 -4.40 10.95 15.29
CA SER A 398 -5.36 10.80 16.38
C SER A 398 -5.49 12.14 17.12
N LEU A 399 -6.71 12.69 17.18
CA LEU A 399 -7.02 13.99 17.79
C LEU A 399 -7.83 13.80 19.08
N PRO A 400 -7.63 14.66 20.11
CA PRO A 400 -8.35 14.56 21.38
C PRO A 400 -9.88 14.72 21.24
N ALA A 401 -10.67 13.83 21.84
CA ALA A 401 -12.13 13.88 21.91
C ALA A 401 -12.64 13.16 23.19
N GLY A 402 -13.95 12.96 23.36
CA GLY A 402 -14.58 12.27 24.50
C GLY A 402 -15.42 13.17 25.41
N ASP A 403 -15.84 12.66 26.58
CA ASP A 403 -16.86 13.18 27.53
C ASP A 403 -16.74 14.66 27.97
N SER A 404 -15.72 15.38 27.52
CA SER A 404 -15.46 16.77 27.84
C SER A 404 -14.98 17.50 26.59
N VAL A 405 -15.50 17.18 25.41
CA VAL A 405 -15.27 17.90 24.16
C VAL A 405 -16.58 17.91 23.41
N GLU A 406 -17.36 18.99 23.48
CA GLU A 406 -18.60 19.10 22.71
C GLU A 406 -18.34 19.66 21.31
N LYS A 407 -17.30 20.47 21.17
CA LYS A 407 -16.94 21.18 19.92
C LYS A 407 -15.44 21.10 19.67
N ALA A 408 -15.06 21.00 18.40
CA ALA A 408 -13.68 21.25 18.01
C ALA A 408 -13.56 21.96 16.66
N ARG A 409 -12.59 22.87 16.55
CA ARG A 409 -12.18 23.48 15.28
C ARG A 409 -10.95 22.77 14.75
N LEU A 410 -11.00 22.33 13.50
CA LEU A 410 -9.89 21.73 12.77
C LEU A 410 -9.52 22.61 11.58
N VAL A 411 -8.24 22.93 11.47
CA VAL A 411 -7.65 23.62 10.34
C VAL A 411 -6.62 22.69 9.70
N PHE A 412 -6.68 22.54 8.39
CA PHE A 412 -5.72 21.80 7.58
C PHE A 412 -5.21 22.71 6.45
N THR A 413 -3.91 22.68 6.17
CA THR A 413 -3.31 23.37 5.04
C THR A 413 -2.24 22.50 4.41
N GLY A 414 -2.51 21.94 3.24
CA GLY A 414 -1.50 21.25 2.43
C GLY A 414 -0.63 22.24 1.67
N ARG A 415 0.65 21.93 1.45
CA ARG A 415 1.49 22.73 0.55
C ARG A 415 0.90 22.78 -0.86
N THR A 416 0.98 23.94 -1.49
CA THR A 416 0.35 24.21 -2.80
C THR A 416 1.04 23.55 -3.99
N SER A 417 2.27 23.06 -3.81
CA SER A 417 2.97 22.22 -4.78
C SER A 417 2.36 20.81 -4.90
N GLY A 418 1.66 20.35 -3.86
CA GLY A 418 0.93 19.08 -3.83
C GLY A 418 -0.56 19.22 -4.16
N VAL A 419 -1.23 18.08 -4.37
CA VAL A 419 -2.70 17.98 -4.37
C VAL A 419 -3.07 17.09 -3.20
N TRP A 420 -3.96 17.54 -2.34
CA TRP A 420 -4.28 16.84 -1.10
C TRP A 420 -5.71 16.34 -1.10
N GLY A 421 -5.91 15.17 -0.50
CA GLY A 421 -7.22 14.71 -0.02
C GLY A 421 -7.18 14.67 1.49
N ALA A 422 -8.26 15.10 2.13
CA ALA A 422 -8.37 15.06 3.59
C ALA A 422 -9.72 14.46 4.01
N HIS A 423 -9.71 13.68 5.09
CA HIS A 423 -10.91 13.14 5.72
C HIS A 423 -10.85 13.35 7.22
N VAL A 424 -12.01 13.47 7.84
CA VAL A 424 -12.18 13.46 9.29
C VAL A 424 -13.08 12.28 9.66
N LEU A 425 -12.66 11.49 10.64
CA LEU A 425 -13.44 10.38 11.16
C LEU A 425 -13.74 10.57 12.64
N PHE A 426 -14.97 10.29 13.02
CA PHE A 426 -15.45 10.26 14.39
C PHE A 426 -15.64 8.80 14.79
N GLU A 427 -14.80 8.29 15.68
CA GLU A 427 -14.73 6.88 16.06
C GLU A 427 -15.36 6.68 17.44
N ASN A 428 -16.44 5.91 17.48
CA ASN A 428 -17.04 5.32 18.69
C ASN A 428 -17.37 3.85 18.39
N SER A 429 -16.34 3.00 18.43
CA SER A 429 -16.40 1.61 17.96
C SER A 429 -17.65 0.85 18.50
N PRO A 430 -18.43 0.18 17.62
CA PRO A 430 -18.17 -0.06 16.20
C PRO A 430 -18.67 1.06 15.26
N VAL A 431 -19.27 2.13 15.80
CA VAL A 431 -19.81 3.23 15.00
C VAL A 431 -18.70 4.20 14.61
N ILE A 432 -18.39 4.26 13.31
CA ILE A 432 -17.46 5.23 12.76
C ILE A 432 -18.21 6.10 11.75
N ARG A 433 -18.05 7.42 11.87
CA ARG A 433 -18.58 8.38 10.89
C ARG A 433 -17.43 9.09 10.20
N GLY A 434 -17.18 8.78 8.94
CA GLY A 434 -16.17 9.44 8.11
C GLY A 434 -16.78 10.48 7.17
N TYR A 435 -16.16 11.65 7.09
CA TYR A 435 -16.55 12.70 6.15
C TYR A 435 -15.34 13.21 5.37
N PRO A 436 -15.49 13.53 4.07
CA PRO A 436 -14.50 14.32 3.36
C PRO A 436 -14.30 15.66 4.08
N PHE A 437 -13.04 16.03 4.32
CA PHE A 437 -12.70 17.34 4.86
C PHE A 437 -12.51 18.31 3.69
N PRO A 438 -13.43 19.26 3.48
CA PRO A 438 -13.45 20.07 2.27
C PRO A 438 -12.22 20.99 2.21
N LEU A 439 -11.44 20.85 1.14
CA LEU A 439 -10.31 21.72 0.85
C LEU A 439 -10.71 22.72 -0.24
N ILE A 440 -10.48 24.00 0.03
CA ILE A 440 -10.67 25.11 -0.91
C ILE A 440 -9.35 25.46 -1.62
N ALA A 441 -9.30 26.60 -2.31
CA ALA A 441 -8.11 27.10 -2.97
C ALA A 441 -6.89 27.07 -2.01
N ASN A 442 -5.73 26.68 -2.55
CA ASN A 442 -4.48 26.49 -1.81
C ASN A 442 -4.47 25.32 -0.82
N ASN A 443 -5.27 24.27 -1.04
CA ASN A 443 -5.32 23.06 -0.19
C ASN A 443 -5.61 23.37 1.28
N HIS A 444 -6.40 24.42 1.54
CA HIS A 444 -6.76 24.86 2.87
C HIS A 444 -8.18 24.40 3.22
N GLY A 445 -8.40 23.95 4.44
CA GLY A 445 -9.73 23.74 4.99
C GLY A 445 -9.77 24.15 6.46
N ASP A 446 -10.90 24.69 6.87
CA ASP A 446 -11.15 25.20 8.21
C ASP A 446 -12.61 24.87 8.54
N THR A 447 -12.83 24.00 9.50
CA THR A 447 -14.16 23.51 9.84
C THR A 447 -14.27 23.28 11.32
N THR A 448 -15.47 23.51 11.83
CA THR A 448 -15.84 23.25 13.22
C THR A 448 -16.83 22.09 13.26
N PHE A 449 -16.60 21.17 14.19
CA PHE A 449 -17.46 20.02 14.45
C PHE A 449 -18.10 20.15 15.83
N PHE A 450 -19.29 19.58 15.96
CA PHE A 450 -20.11 19.58 17.17
C PHE A 450 -20.50 18.14 17.54
N GLY A 451 -20.94 17.92 18.78
CA GLY A 451 -21.37 16.61 19.28
C GLY A 451 -20.25 15.58 19.43
N LEU A 452 -19.05 16.05 19.78
CA LEU A 452 -17.86 15.20 19.92
C LEU A 452 -17.78 14.42 21.24
N ASP A 453 -18.68 14.73 22.17
CA ASP A 453 -18.85 14.09 23.48
C ASP A 453 -19.25 12.62 23.33
N SER A 454 -19.97 12.31 22.25
CA SER A 454 -20.35 10.93 21.88
C SER A 454 -19.24 10.12 21.18
N PHE A 455 -18.06 10.71 20.94
CA PHE A 455 -16.96 10.06 20.22
C PHE A 455 -15.67 10.09 21.06
N PRO A 456 -15.15 8.93 21.51
CA PRO A 456 -13.89 8.88 22.25
C PRO A 456 -12.68 9.29 21.41
N ARG A 457 -12.78 9.31 20.07
CA ARG A 457 -11.67 9.68 19.19
C ARG A 457 -12.14 10.38 17.92
N VAL A 458 -11.37 11.38 17.51
CA VAL A 458 -11.41 11.98 16.18
C VAL A 458 -10.11 11.66 15.45
N VAL A 459 -10.19 11.34 14.15
CA VAL A 459 -9.02 11.03 13.33
C VAL A 459 -9.00 11.94 12.11
N LEU A 460 -7.91 12.67 11.91
CA LEU A 460 -7.65 13.39 10.66
C LEU A 460 -6.79 12.50 9.75
N VAL A 461 -7.25 12.28 8.52
CA VAL A 461 -6.48 11.59 7.48
C VAL A 461 -6.06 12.60 6.43
N GLY A 462 -4.75 12.77 6.26
CA GLY A 462 -4.17 13.57 5.17
C GLY A 462 -3.52 12.64 4.14
N ALA A 463 -4.02 12.65 2.91
CA ALA A 463 -3.51 11.83 1.81
C ALA A 463 -2.92 12.71 0.71
N GLN A 464 -1.70 12.40 0.28
CA GLN A 464 -1.03 13.17 -0.75
C GLN A 464 -1.19 12.52 -2.13
N ILE A 465 -1.84 13.23 -3.05
CA ILE A 465 -2.38 12.67 -4.30
C ILE A 465 -1.43 12.81 -5.48
N LYS A 466 -0.71 13.94 -5.58
CA LYS A 466 0.02 14.31 -6.81
C LYS A 466 1.46 14.68 -6.51
N THR A 467 2.39 14.19 -7.33
CA THR A 467 3.66 14.90 -7.54
C THR A 467 4.07 14.86 -8.99
N SER A 468 4.59 15.97 -9.49
CA SER A 468 5.36 16.03 -10.74
C SER A 468 6.71 15.28 -10.66
N GLN A 469 7.11 14.81 -9.46
CA GLN A 469 8.27 13.95 -9.22
C GLN A 469 8.02 13.05 -8.00
N LEU A 470 8.04 11.73 -8.20
CA LEU A 470 7.66 10.68 -7.23
C LEU A 470 8.51 10.63 -5.93
N THR A 471 9.53 11.48 -5.80
CA THR A 471 10.50 11.49 -4.68
C THR A 471 10.45 12.76 -3.83
N VAL A 472 9.53 13.69 -4.09
CA VAL A 472 9.43 14.93 -3.31
C VAL A 472 8.51 14.72 -2.12
N PHE A 473 9.06 14.84 -0.91
CA PHE A 473 8.28 14.96 0.31
C PHE A 473 7.47 16.25 0.28
N GLU A 474 6.15 16.12 0.41
CA GLU A 474 5.25 17.24 0.62
C GLU A 474 4.86 17.32 2.10
N TYR A 475 4.28 18.45 2.50
CA TYR A 475 3.89 18.69 3.88
C TYR A 475 2.46 19.19 3.96
N PHE A 476 1.76 18.78 4.99
CA PHE A 476 0.55 19.46 5.44
C PHE A 476 0.73 19.94 6.87
N ASP A 477 0.17 21.11 7.14
CA ASP A 477 0.07 21.67 8.46
C ASP A 477 -1.36 21.51 8.99
N TYR A 478 -1.51 21.22 10.27
CA TYR A 478 -2.83 21.19 10.89
C TYR A 478 -2.83 21.80 12.30
N SER A 479 -3.99 22.33 12.68
CA SER A 479 -4.28 22.82 14.03
C SER A 479 -5.65 22.31 14.46
N TYR A 480 -5.75 21.86 15.71
CA TYR A 480 -6.98 21.34 16.29
C TYR A 480 -7.21 21.97 17.65
N THR A 481 -8.39 22.53 17.87
CA THR A 481 -8.77 23.15 19.14
C THR A 481 -10.08 22.54 19.61
N ALA A 482 -10.02 21.72 20.65
CA ALA A 482 -11.16 21.17 21.37
C ALA A 482 -11.63 22.13 22.47
N TYR A 483 -12.95 22.25 22.60
CA TYR A 483 -13.62 23.10 23.58
C TYR A 483 -14.39 22.21 24.56
N PRO A 484 -13.94 22.12 25.83
CA PRO A 484 -14.50 21.18 26.79
C PRO A 484 -15.82 21.59 27.44
N PHE A 485 -16.24 22.84 27.24
CA PHE A 485 -17.40 23.46 27.86
C PHE A 485 -18.12 24.30 26.80
N PHE A 486 -18.73 23.65 25.81
CA PHE A 486 -19.47 24.34 24.75
C PHE A 486 -20.84 23.71 24.61
N ILE A 487 -21.85 24.31 25.24
CA ILE A 487 -23.22 23.88 25.06
C ILE A 487 -23.84 24.75 23.97
N GLN A 488 -24.33 24.14 22.89
CA GLN A 488 -25.03 24.90 21.85
C GLN A 488 -26.27 25.56 22.45
N GLY A 489 -26.50 26.85 22.15
CA GLY A 489 -27.57 27.63 22.78
C GLY A 489 -27.25 28.19 24.17
N ASP A 490 -26.11 27.87 24.78
CA ASP A 490 -25.60 28.54 25.99
C ASP A 490 -24.72 29.72 25.55
N LEU A 491 -25.29 30.92 25.63
CA LEU A 491 -24.66 32.16 25.18
C LEU A 491 -23.90 32.86 26.31
N ASN A 492 -24.11 32.48 27.58
CA ASN A 492 -23.46 33.10 28.73
C ASN A 492 -22.36 32.22 29.37
N GLU A 493 -22.14 31.02 28.83
CA GLU A 493 -21.17 30.00 29.27
C GLU A 493 -21.37 29.58 30.74
N ASP A 494 -22.60 29.61 31.24
CA ASP A 494 -22.92 29.15 32.60
C ASP A 494 -23.17 27.64 32.71
N LEU A 495 -23.02 26.92 31.59
CA LEU A 495 -23.26 25.50 31.40
C LEU A 495 -24.74 25.10 31.45
N ALA A 496 -25.65 26.04 31.21
CA ALA A 496 -27.07 25.78 31.08
C ALA A 496 -27.73 26.63 29.99
N VAL A 497 -28.50 25.98 29.11
CA VAL A 497 -29.36 26.71 28.18
C VAL A 497 -30.64 27.12 28.91
N THR A 498 -30.83 28.42 29.09
CA THR A 498 -31.94 29.01 29.84
C THR A 498 -32.61 30.16 29.07
N VAL A 499 -33.63 30.76 29.68
CA VAL A 499 -34.27 31.98 29.15
C VAL A 499 -33.27 33.15 29.10
N GLU A 500 -32.19 33.13 29.89
CA GLU A 500 -31.16 34.16 29.83
C GLU A 500 -30.45 34.17 28.47
N ASP A 501 -30.19 33.00 27.88
CA ASP A 501 -29.59 32.83 26.56
C ASP A 501 -30.48 33.35 25.44
N VAL A 502 -31.80 33.21 25.60
CA VAL A 502 -32.80 33.83 24.69
C VAL A 502 -32.67 35.35 24.72
N VAL A 503 -32.48 35.93 25.91
CA VAL A 503 -32.31 37.38 26.06
C VAL A 503 -31.01 37.82 25.38
N TYR A 504 -29.91 37.08 25.59
CA TYR A 504 -28.65 37.36 24.92
C TYR A 504 -28.76 37.26 23.40
N LEU A 505 -29.36 36.19 22.87
CA LEU A 505 -29.53 35.98 21.43
C LEU A 505 -30.44 37.05 20.81
N SER A 506 -31.55 37.38 21.48
CA SER A 506 -32.45 38.45 21.06
C SER A 506 -31.74 39.81 21.02
N ASN A 507 -30.98 40.15 22.06
CA ASN A 507 -30.21 41.40 22.10
C ASN A 507 -29.14 41.43 21.00
N TRP A 508 -28.52 40.29 20.71
CA TRP A 508 -27.53 40.22 19.65
C TRP A 508 -28.14 40.40 18.27
N VAL A 509 -29.20 39.64 17.96
CA VAL A 509 -29.88 39.67 16.65
C VAL A 509 -30.51 41.03 16.37
N PHE A 510 -31.18 41.64 17.36
CA PHE A 510 -31.99 42.85 17.13
C PHE A 510 -31.30 44.15 17.53
N LEU A 511 -30.36 44.11 18.47
CA LEU A 511 -29.69 45.32 18.99
C LEU A 511 -28.19 45.35 18.67
N ALA A 512 -27.64 44.30 18.06
CA ALA A 512 -26.21 44.13 17.82
C ALA A 512 -25.37 44.23 19.11
N ILE A 513 -25.97 43.83 20.25
CA ILE A 513 -25.30 43.76 21.54
C ILE A 513 -24.89 42.29 21.77
N PRO A 514 -23.59 41.95 21.70
CA PRO A 514 -23.16 40.57 21.88
C PRO A 514 -23.32 40.12 23.35
N PRO A 515 -23.47 38.80 23.59
CA PRO A 515 -23.41 38.21 24.93
C PRO A 515 -22.07 38.48 25.65
N PRO A 516 -21.99 38.19 26.96
CA PRO A 516 -20.77 38.34 27.76
C PRO A 516 -19.57 37.63 27.12
N GLU A 517 -19.76 36.40 26.68
CA GLU A 517 -18.81 35.65 25.88
C GLU A 517 -19.26 35.69 24.43
N ASN A 518 -18.56 36.47 23.59
CA ASN A 518 -18.93 36.71 22.19
C ASN A 518 -18.68 35.45 21.33
N ARG A 519 -19.64 34.51 21.37
CA ARG A 519 -19.60 33.19 20.73
C ARG A 519 -20.70 33.03 19.68
N PRO A 520 -20.49 33.54 18.45
CA PRO A 520 -21.54 33.49 17.43
C PRO A 520 -21.90 32.07 17.04
N GLU A 521 -21.02 31.10 17.28
CA GLU A 521 -21.29 29.70 16.96
C GLU A 521 -22.22 29.01 17.96
N ALA A 522 -22.33 29.47 19.21
CA ALA A 522 -23.34 28.97 20.16
C ALA A 522 -24.74 29.48 19.81
N ALA A 523 -24.80 30.61 19.12
CA ALA A 523 -25.99 31.32 18.72
C ALA A 523 -26.54 30.90 17.35
N ASP A 524 -25.73 30.26 16.50
CA ASP A 524 -26.11 29.74 15.17
C ASP A 524 -26.68 28.32 15.32
N LEU A 525 -28.01 28.23 15.46
CA LEU A 525 -28.71 26.99 15.81
C LEU A 525 -29.24 26.25 14.58
N ASN A 526 -29.18 26.88 13.40
CA ASN A 526 -29.51 26.26 12.12
C ASN A 526 -28.27 25.94 11.26
N CYS A 527 -27.07 26.30 11.73
CA CYS A 527 -25.79 26.05 11.09
C CYS A 527 -25.67 26.69 9.69
N ASP A 528 -26.37 27.79 9.43
CA ASP A 528 -26.34 28.50 8.14
C ASP A 528 -25.25 29.59 8.06
N GLY A 529 -24.51 29.79 9.16
CA GLY A 529 -23.45 30.78 9.29
C GLY A 529 -23.94 32.21 9.53
N ARG A 530 -25.23 32.41 9.83
CA ARG A 530 -25.85 33.73 10.04
C ARG A 530 -26.75 33.73 11.26
N LEU A 531 -26.45 34.63 12.18
CA LEU A 531 -27.33 34.89 13.32
C LEU A 531 -28.57 35.68 12.90
N GLY A 532 -29.74 35.10 13.15
CA GLY A 532 -31.00 35.75 12.84
C GLY A 532 -32.18 35.30 13.68
N PRO A 533 -33.39 35.80 13.34
CA PRO A 533 -34.61 35.39 14.02
C PRO A 533 -34.90 33.88 13.94
N ALA A 534 -34.34 33.18 12.94
CA ALA A 534 -34.47 31.73 12.80
C ALA A 534 -33.82 31.00 13.98
N ASP A 535 -32.60 31.40 14.36
CA ASP A 535 -31.91 30.84 15.52
C ASP A 535 -32.66 31.12 16.81
N LEU A 536 -33.16 32.35 16.98
CA LEU A 536 -33.95 32.70 18.16
C LEU A 536 -35.19 31.81 18.30
N VAL A 537 -35.85 31.49 17.19
CA VAL A 537 -37.00 30.56 17.18
C VAL A 537 -36.55 29.14 17.55
N LEU A 538 -35.41 28.68 17.06
CA LEU A 538 -34.86 27.37 17.41
C LEU A 538 -34.49 27.28 18.89
N LEU A 539 -33.91 28.34 19.46
CA LEU A 539 -33.58 28.40 20.89
C LEU A 539 -34.84 28.33 21.76
N LEU A 540 -35.88 29.07 21.37
CA LEU A 540 -37.18 29.04 22.04
C LEU A 540 -37.85 27.66 21.93
N ASN A 541 -37.78 27.02 20.75
CA ASN A 541 -38.33 25.68 20.54
C ASN A 541 -37.61 24.64 21.40
N PHE A 542 -36.29 24.72 21.52
CA PHE A 542 -35.52 23.86 22.40
C PHE A 542 -35.96 24.03 23.87
N LEU A 543 -36.01 25.27 24.36
CA LEU A 543 -36.34 25.56 25.77
C LEU A 543 -37.77 25.20 26.18
N PHE A 544 -38.75 25.42 25.29
CA PHE A 544 -40.16 25.31 25.65
C PHE A 544 -40.86 24.07 25.08
N LEU A 545 -40.29 23.46 24.04
CA LEU A 545 -40.89 22.32 23.35
C LEU A 545 -39.96 21.09 23.33
N GLU A 546 -38.76 21.19 23.93
CA GLU A 546 -37.75 20.11 23.97
C GLU A 546 -37.38 19.58 22.57
N LEU A 547 -37.48 20.44 21.55
CA LEU A 547 -37.07 20.08 20.19
C LEU A 547 -35.55 20.23 20.06
N PRO A 548 -34.84 19.24 19.48
CA PRO A 548 -33.40 19.35 19.25
C PRO A 548 -33.10 20.50 18.28
N PHE A 549 -31.87 21.02 18.34
CA PHE A 549 -31.39 21.96 17.32
C PHE A 549 -31.32 21.27 15.95
N ALA A 550 -31.26 22.08 14.88
CA ALA A 550 -31.14 21.55 13.52
C ALA A 550 -29.71 21.09 13.21
N CYS A 551 -28.77 21.57 14.01
CA CYS A 551 -27.46 20.99 14.28
C CYS A 551 -27.63 19.90 15.37
#